data_AF-A0A645HDF6-F1
#
_entry.id   AF-A0A645HDF6-F1
#
_cell.length_a   1.000
_cell.length_b   1.000
_cell.length_c   1.000
_cell.angle_alpha   90.00
_cell.angle_beta   90.00
_cell.angle_gamma   90.00
#
_symmetry.space_group_name_H-M   'P 1'
#
loop_
_entity.id
_entity.type
_entity.pdbx_description
1 polymer ?
#
loop_
_entity_poly.entity_id
_entity_poly.type
_entity_poly.pdbx_seq_one_letter_code
_entity_poly.pdbx_strand_id
1 'polypeptide(L)' 'MRRLLDEGKLDSTRYKSVRMHRIDGGSVLQPFGAASKMRTDMAFLRQLFTLGRESGLQWLAKHFADVGVRPTLKLAEKM' A
#
# COMPACT_ATOMS: atom_id res chain seq x y z
N MET A 1 11.70 -0.93 -10.26
CA MET A 1 11.03 -1.35 -11.52
C MET A 1 10.88 -0.18 -12.49
N ARG A 2 10.23 0.92 -12.11
CA ARG A 2 10.04 2.09 -13.00
C ARG A 2 11.34 2.77 -13.44
N ARG A 3 12.32 2.89 -12.54
CA ARG A 3 13.66 3.42 -12.86
C ARG A 3 14.37 2.63 -13.97
N LEU A 4 14.20 1.30 -14.03
CA LEU A 4 14.86 0.45 -15.02
C LEU A 4 14.19 0.54 -16.41
N LEU A 5 12.90 0.88 -16.47
CA LEU A 5 12.20 1.22 -17.72
C LEU A 5 12.62 2.62 -18.20
N ASP A 6 12.74 3.59 -17.29
CA ASP A 6 13.19 4.96 -17.60
C ASP A 6 14.67 5.02 -18.00
N GLU A 7 15.51 4.09 -17.52
CA GLU A 7 16.93 3.95 -17.88
C GLU A 7 17.17 3.09 -19.14
N GLY A 8 16.12 2.64 -19.85
CA GLY A 8 16.24 1.84 -21.06
C GLY A 8 16.81 0.41 -20.86
N LYS A 9 16.94 -0.05 -19.61
CA LYS A 9 17.49 -1.36 -19.24
C LYS A 9 16.45 -2.48 -19.13
N LEU A 10 15.17 -2.16 -19.29
CA LEU A 10 14.09 -3.14 -19.33
C LEU A 10 13.31 -2.99 -20.62
N ASP A 11 13.15 -4.13 -21.29
CA ASP A 11 12.30 -4.30 -22.45
C ASP A 11 10.86 -3.86 -22.11
N SER A 12 10.43 -2.75 -22.71
CA SER A 12 9.10 -2.16 -22.55
C SER A 12 7.98 -3.08 -23.05
N THR A 13 8.32 -4.07 -23.88
CA THR A 13 7.40 -5.11 -24.35
C THR A 13 7.12 -6.19 -23.28
N ARG A 14 8.01 -6.35 -22.29
CA ARG A 14 7.86 -7.34 -21.20
C ARG A 14 7.36 -6.75 -19.88
N TYR A 15 7.55 -5.46 -19.63
CA TYR A 15 7.20 -4.83 -18.35
C TYR A 15 6.21 -3.68 -18.52
N LYS A 16 4.93 -3.94 -18.22
CA LYS A 16 3.93 -2.87 -18.07
C LYS A 16 4.30 -1.98 -16.89
N SER A 17 4.27 -0.66 -17.10
CA SER A 17 4.41 0.33 -16.03
C SER A 17 3.20 0.25 -15.09
N VAL A 18 3.33 -0.53 -14.01
CA VAL A 18 2.27 -0.69 -13.01
C VAL A 18 2.14 0.60 -12.20
N ARG A 19 0.93 1.18 -12.19
CA ARG A 19 0.57 2.31 -11.32
C ARG A 19 0.25 1.76 -9.92
N MET A 20 1.29 1.50 -9.12
CA MET A 20 1.11 0.94 -7.79
C MET A 20 0.59 1.98 -6.80
N HIS A 21 -0.39 1.57 -6.01
CA HIS A 21 -1.02 2.35 -4.96
C HIS A 21 -0.98 1.53 -3.66
N ARG A 22 -0.47 2.14 -2.57
CA ARG A 22 -0.44 1.50 -1.25
C ARG A 22 -1.31 2.29 -0.29
N ILE A 23 -2.27 1.61 0.33
CA ILE A 23 -2.96 2.08 1.53
C ILE A 23 -2.07 1.65 2.70
N ASP A 24 -1.48 2.61 3.41
CA ASP A 24 -0.64 2.30 4.55
C ASP A 24 -1.50 2.12 5.81
N GLY A 25 -1.42 0.93 6.40
CA GLY A 25 -1.97 0.64 7.73
C GLY A 25 -0.89 0.23 8.73
N GLY A 26 0.40 0.40 8.40
CA GLY A 26 1.49 -0.13 9.24
C GLY A 26 1.62 0.64 10.56
N SER A 27 1.43 1.96 10.52
CA SER A 27 1.51 2.83 11.70
C SER A 27 0.40 2.54 12.72
N VAL A 28 -0.84 2.36 12.24
CA VAL A 28 -1.99 2.05 13.11
C VAL A 28 -1.92 0.67 13.74
N LEU A 29 -1.08 -0.22 13.19
CA LEU A 29 -0.85 -1.55 13.74
C LEU A 29 0.36 -1.61 14.70
N GLN A 30 1.23 -0.59 14.75
CA GLN A 30 2.40 -0.56 15.66
C GLN A 30 2.08 -0.88 17.12
N PRO A 31 0.95 -0.41 17.71
CA PRO A 31 0.63 -0.71 19.10
C PRO A 31 0.32 -2.20 19.37
N PHE A 32 0.02 -2.99 18.35
CA PHE A 32 -0.31 -4.41 18.51
C PHE A 32 0.98 -5.24 18.53
N GLY A 33 1.35 -5.72 19.71
CA GLY A 33 2.50 -6.60 19.90
C GLY A 33 2.33 -7.99 19.23
N ALA A 34 3.37 -8.81 19.28
CA ALA A 34 3.41 -10.11 18.59
C ALA A 34 2.25 -11.06 18.96
N ALA A 35 1.78 -11.04 20.21
CA ALA A 35 0.67 -11.86 20.67
C ALA A 35 -0.65 -11.58 19.94
N SER A 36 -0.84 -10.36 19.43
CA SER A 36 -2.04 -9.97 18.68
C SER A 36 -2.24 -10.78 17.39
N LYS A 37 -1.18 -11.35 16.82
CA LYS A 37 -1.22 -12.15 15.59
C LYS A 37 -2.03 -13.44 15.74
N MET A 38 -2.11 -13.95 16.98
CA MET A 38 -2.86 -15.16 17.31
C MET A 38 -4.26 -14.84 17.86
N ARG A 39 -4.59 -13.55 18.04
CA ARG A 39 -5.85 -13.11 18.62
C ARG A 39 -6.93 -13.06 17.53
N THR A 40 -8.02 -13.79 17.74
CA THR A 40 -9.09 -13.96 16.74
C THR A 40 -10.49 -13.69 17.29
N ASP A 41 -10.60 -13.09 18.49
CA ASP A 41 -11.92 -12.70 19.02
C ASP A 41 -12.58 -11.64 18.14
N MET A 42 -13.91 -11.70 18.07
CA MET A 42 -14.70 -10.84 17.19
C MET A 42 -14.56 -9.35 17.51
N ALA A 43 -14.31 -8.97 18.77
CA ALA A 43 -14.09 -7.57 19.12
C ALA A 43 -12.79 -7.05 18.50
N PHE A 44 -11.72 -7.84 18.57
CA PHE A 44 -10.46 -7.51 17.92
C PHE A 44 -10.57 -7.43 16.40
N LEU A 45 -11.21 -8.42 15.77
CA LEU A 45 -11.36 -8.43 14.31
C LEU A 45 -12.17 -7.22 13.81
N ARG A 46 -13.21 -6.81 14.56
CA ARG A 46 -13.95 -5.57 14.28
C ARG A 46 -13.08 -4.32 14.44
N GLN A 47 -12.22 -4.27 15.45
CA GLN A 47 -11.28 -3.17 15.63
C GLN A 47 -10.32 -3.06 14.43
N LEU A 48 -9.73 -4.17 14.00
CA LEU A 48 -8.84 -4.20 12.82
C LEU A 48 -9.58 -3.78 11.55
N PHE A 49 -10.83 -4.21 11.38
CA PHE A 49 -11.68 -3.81 10.26
C PHE A 49 -11.91 -2.29 10.23
N THR A 50 -12.26 -1.69 11.39
CA THR A 50 -12.47 -0.24 11.49
C THR A 50 -11.19 0.52 11.13
N LEU A 51 -10.04 0.12 11.71
CA LEU A 51 -8.74 0.74 11.41
C LEU A 51 -8.40 0.66 9.91
N GLY A 52 -8.59 -0.51 9.29
CA GLY A 52 -8.36 -0.68 7.86
C GLY A 52 -9.29 0.20 6.99
N ARG A 53 -10.55 0.34 7.40
CA ARG A 53 -11.53 1.20 6.70
C ARG A 53 -11.15 2.67 6.81
N GLU A 54 -10.75 3.14 7.98
CA GLU A 54 -10.30 4.52 8.20
C GLU A 54 -9.04 4.83 7.37
N SER A 55 -8.05 3.93 7.37
CA SER A 55 -6.86 4.08 6.51
C SER A 55 -7.23 4.16 5.02
N GLY A 56 -8.19 3.35 4.57
CA GLY A 56 -8.68 3.39 3.20
C GLY A 56 -9.37 4.71 2.86
N LEU A 57 -10.22 5.23 3.74
CA LEU A 57 -10.91 6.52 3.56
C LEU A 57 -9.92 7.69 3.50
N GLN A 58 -8.93 7.71 4.39
CA GLN A 58 -7.86 8.72 4.38
C GLN A 58 -7.06 8.66 3.09
N TRP A 59 -6.75 7.45 2.61
CA TRP A 59 -6.05 7.27 1.35
C TRP A 59 -6.88 7.79 0.17
N LEU A 60 -8.16 7.46 0.11
CA LEU A 60 -9.07 7.93 -0.95
C LEU A 60 -9.16 9.45 -0.96
N ALA A 61 -9.33 10.09 0.20
CA ALA A 61 -9.37 11.54 0.32
C ALA A 61 -8.13 12.23 -0.27
N LYS A 62 -6.97 11.57 -0.20
CA LYS A 62 -5.70 12.11 -0.68
C LYS A 62 -5.39 11.73 -2.14
N HIS A 63 -5.80 10.55 -2.58
CA HIS A 63 -5.21 9.90 -3.75
C HIS A 63 -6.23 9.32 -4.75
N PHE A 64 -7.53 9.48 -4.52
CA PHE A 64 -8.54 8.96 -5.44
C PHE A 64 -8.34 9.44 -6.89
N ALA A 65 -8.03 10.73 -7.08
CA ALA A 65 -7.76 11.31 -8.40
C ALA A 65 -6.46 10.78 -9.06
N ASP A 66 -5.57 10.14 -8.31
CA ASP A 66 -4.33 9.57 -8.85
C ASP A 66 -4.56 8.17 -9.47
N VAL A 67 -5.67 7.50 -9.12
CA VAL A 67 -5.99 6.15 -9.60
C VAL A 67 -6.13 6.14 -11.11
N GLY A 68 -5.35 5.28 -11.78
CA GLY A 68 -5.35 5.22 -13.24
C GLY A 68 -4.61 6.38 -13.93
N VAL A 69 -4.16 7.39 -13.19
CA VAL A 69 -3.39 8.54 -13.72
C VAL A 69 -1.90 8.34 -13.45
N ARG A 70 -1.51 8.19 -12.18
CA ARG A 70 -0.11 8.07 -11.74
C ARG A 70 0.02 7.18 -10.50
N PRO A 71 1.16 6.49 -10.27
CA PRO A 71 1.35 5.73 -9.03
C PRO A 71 1.43 6.67 -7.83
N THR A 72 0.99 6.18 -6.67
CA THR A 72 1.19 6.86 -5.37
C THR A 72 2.31 6.23 -4.56
N LEU A 73 2.78 5.05 -4.97
CA LEU A 73 3.97 4.40 -4.43
C LEU A 73 5.14 4.52 -5.42
N LYS A 74 6.24 5.10 -4.97
CA LYS A 74 7.50 5.14 -5.73
C LYS A 74 8.28 3.84 -5.52
N LEU A 75 8.31 2.98 -6.54
CA LEU A 75 9.11 1.75 -6.54
C LEU A 75 10.52 2.00 -7.10
N ALA A 76 11.37 2.67 -6.33
CA ALA A 76 12.77 2.88 -6.66
C ALA A 76 13.69 2.78 -5.42
N GLU A 77 14.59 1.80 -5.51
CA GLU A 77 15.84 1.52 -4.77
C GLU A 77 15.84 0.98 -3.34
N LYS A 78 16.57 -0.14 -3.22
CA LYS A 78 17.08 -0.78 -2.00
C LYS A 78 17.98 0.18 -1.23
N MET A 79 17.85 0.18 0.08
CA MET A 79 18.87 -0.32 1.02
C MET A 79 18.17 -0.81 2.29
#